data_AF-A0A3C0QJZ7-F1
#
_entry.id   AF-A0A3C0QJZ7-F1
#
_cell.length_a   1.000
_cell.length_b   1.000
_cell.length_c   1.000
_cell.angle_alpha   90.00
_cell.angle_beta   90.00
_cell.angle_gamma   90.00
#
_symmetry.space_group_name_H-M   'P 1'
#
loop_
_entity.id
_entity.type
_entity.pdbx_description
1 polymer ?
#
loop_
_entity_poly.entity_id
_entity_poly.type
_entity_poly.pdbx_seq_one_letter_code
_entity_poly.pdbx_strand_id
1 'polypeptide(L)'
;MNRFFKVIIIGIAMLVLAGCSTRTPVENTKIQDNDTETEAVESEATEEITEDKITLENLTEEQLKAFTGLDADYAEFLEESAIHIHFLKSADEGVEIKGTVIVFQGSGKDSTALYIYDIEGEVIDARLDEFNGSIAPGWVEADYLFYSFSSMMEKQPSEESLDYDGEKRSEYEAMLRESFEGQPLYRLHEKLNIYVPVYRYESLSSPELLDTYMIVSEVGYTASTDVNVIYDIDGTIKRIYLDDSYGPGKQDPLKELQDG
;
A
#
# COMPACT_ATOMS: atom_id res chain seq x y z
N MET A 1 -13.74 -37.32 -24.11
CA MET A 1 -12.55 -38.07 -23.68
C MET A 1 -11.34 -37.14 -23.76
N ASN A 2 -10.69 -36.94 -22.61
CA ASN A 2 -9.35 -36.38 -22.31
C ASN A 2 -8.97 -35.03 -22.97
N ARG A 3 -9.11 -33.87 -22.29
CA ARG A 3 -8.31 -33.31 -21.16
C ARG A 3 -6.80 -33.24 -21.43
N PHE A 4 -6.31 -32.01 -21.63
CA PHE A 4 -5.01 -31.54 -21.13
C PHE A 4 -5.15 -30.05 -20.76
N PHE A 5 -5.55 -29.81 -19.52
CA PHE A 5 -5.34 -28.53 -18.84
C PHE A 5 -3.90 -28.53 -18.32
N LYS A 6 -3.07 -27.59 -18.78
CA LYS A 6 -1.81 -27.27 -18.10
C LYS A 6 -2.15 -26.34 -16.95
N VAL A 7 -2.32 -26.91 -15.76
CA VAL A 7 -2.25 -26.16 -14.49
C VAL A 7 -0.77 -25.93 -14.21
N ILE A 8 -0.35 -24.67 -14.21
CA ILE A 8 0.96 -24.29 -13.68
C ILE A 8 0.77 -24.17 -12.16
N ILE A 9 1.17 -25.22 -11.44
CA ILE A 9 1.33 -25.21 -9.99
C ILE A 9 2.75 -24.69 -9.73
N ILE A 10 2.88 -23.46 -9.24
CA ILE A 10 4.13 -23.01 -8.61
C ILE A 10 4.06 -23.49 -7.16
N GLY A 11 5.01 -24.36 -6.82
CA GLY A 11 5.03 -25.12 -5.58
C GLY A 11 5.38 -24.26 -4.37
N ILE A 12 4.53 -24.33 -3.34
CA ILE A 12 4.87 -23.94 -1.98
C ILE A 12 5.87 -24.97 -1.46
N ALA A 13 7.15 -24.60 -1.42
CA ALA A 13 8.15 -25.34 -0.68
C ALA A 13 8.02 -24.97 0.80
N MET A 14 7.38 -25.84 1.58
CA MET A 14 7.48 -25.83 3.04
C MET A 14 8.96 -25.96 3.43
N LEU A 15 9.47 -25.00 4.21
CA LEU A 15 10.63 -25.25 5.06
C LEU A 15 10.27 -25.09 6.54
N VAL A 16 10.79 -26.07 7.27
CA VAL A 16 10.43 -26.52 8.61
C VAL A 16 11.00 -25.60 9.70
N LEU A 17 10.18 -25.33 10.72
CA LEU A 17 10.57 -24.77 12.02
C LEU A 17 11.56 -25.68 12.76
N ALA A 18 12.71 -25.13 13.13
CA ALA A 18 13.52 -25.42 14.33
C ALA A 18 14.61 -24.33 14.40
N GLY A 19 14.94 -23.65 15.49
CA GLY A 19 14.59 -23.72 16.91
C GLY A 19 15.70 -22.96 17.68
N CYS A 20 15.31 -22.16 18.68
CA CYS A 20 16.10 -21.68 19.81
C CYS A 20 17.38 -20.85 19.58
N SER A 21 17.36 -19.59 20.04
CA SER A 21 18.25 -19.20 21.15
C SER A 21 17.71 -18.00 21.93
N THR A 22 17.36 -18.26 23.18
CA THR A 22 17.29 -17.31 24.29
C THR A 22 18.69 -16.84 24.68
N ARG A 23 18.84 -15.54 25.01
CA ARG A 23 19.89 -14.90 25.85
C ARG A 23 19.65 -13.39 25.81
N THR A 24 19.67 -12.57 26.84
CA THR A 24 19.67 -12.63 28.32
C THR A 24 19.54 -11.14 28.73
N PRO A 25 18.85 -10.78 29.83
CA PRO A 25 18.75 -9.38 30.25
C PRO A 25 20.11 -8.88 30.76
N VAL A 26 20.48 -7.65 30.42
CA VAL A 26 21.70 -7.01 30.90
C VAL A 26 21.60 -6.78 32.40
N GLU A 27 22.62 -7.26 33.11
CA GLU A 27 22.82 -7.18 34.56
C GLU A 27 23.08 -5.74 35.01
N ASN A 28 22.34 -5.30 36.03
CA ASN A 28 22.63 -4.12 36.83
C ASN A 28 24.02 -4.25 37.48
N THR A 29 24.96 -3.43 37.04
CA THR A 29 26.26 -3.30 37.71
C THR A 29 26.13 -2.31 38.87
N LYS A 30 26.34 -2.82 40.09
CA LYS A 30 26.52 -2.03 41.32
C LYS A 30 27.74 -1.11 41.18
N ILE A 31 27.57 0.17 41.47
CA ILE A 31 28.68 1.08 41.78
C ILE A 31 28.67 1.32 43.29
N GLN A 32 29.86 1.17 43.89
CA GLN A 32 30.16 1.34 45.31
C GLN A 32 29.95 2.78 45.78
N ASP A 33 29.43 2.91 47.00
CA ASP A 33 29.48 4.12 47.81
C ASP A 33 30.93 4.58 48.00
N ASN A 34 31.19 5.86 47.71
CA ASN A 34 32.28 6.57 48.34
C ASN A 34 31.88 8.04 48.52
N ASP A 35 31.60 8.42 49.76
CA ASP A 35 31.36 9.79 50.22
C ASP A 35 32.60 10.65 49.96
N THR A 36 32.45 11.79 49.28
CA THR A 36 33.26 12.99 49.52
C THR A 36 32.47 14.25 49.16
N GLU A 37 32.63 15.28 49.99
CA GLU A 37 31.86 16.52 50.10
C GLU A 37 31.70 17.37 48.83
N THR A 38 30.57 18.10 48.84
CA THR A 38 30.09 19.17 47.96
C THR A 38 31.13 20.19 47.48
N GLU A 39 31.17 20.42 46.16
CA GLU A 39 31.34 21.76 45.57
C GLU A 39 30.21 21.99 44.54
N ALA A 40 29.53 23.12 44.70
CA ALA A 40 28.50 23.59 43.77
C ALA A 40 29.18 24.03 42.46
N VAL A 41 28.87 23.34 41.37
CA VAL A 41 29.19 23.77 40.01
C VAL A 41 27.92 23.62 39.18
N GLU A 42 27.73 24.62 38.33
CA GLU A 42 26.54 24.97 37.56
C GLU A 42 25.77 23.77 37.01
N SER A 43 24.44 23.90 37.12
CA SER A 43 23.47 23.19 36.31
C SER A 43 23.82 23.38 34.83
N GLU A 44 24.61 22.47 34.27
CA GLU A 44 24.60 22.22 32.83
C GLU A 44 23.16 21.85 32.48
N ALA A 45 22.57 22.65 31.59
CA ALA A 45 21.31 22.32 30.97
C ALA A 45 21.44 20.90 30.43
N THR A 46 20.68 19.96 30.99
CA THR A 46 20.40 18.72 30.29
C THR A 46 19.68 19.15 29.02
N GLU A 47 20.42 19.26 27.92
CA GLU A 47 19.82 19.26 26.60
C GLU A 47 19.01 17.97 26.54
N GLU A 48 17.70 18.13 26.62
CA GLU A 48 16.76 17.14 26.16
C GLU A 48 17.14 16.91 24.69
N ILE A 49 17.90 15.84 24.43
CA ILE A 49 18.08 15.34 23.07
C ILE A 49 16.67 14.89 22.69
N THR A 50 15.90 15.79 22.10
CA THR A 50 14.81 15.39 21.23
C THR A 50 15.49 14.55 20.17
N GLU A 51 15.34 13.22 20.24
CA GLU A 51 15.67 12.35 19.12
C GLU A 51 14.93 12.94 17.92
N ASP A 52 15.70 13.48 16.97
CA ASP A 52 15.12 14.04 15.76
C ASP A 52 14.31 12.93 15.10
N LYS A 53 13.01 13.16 14.97
CA LYS A 53 12.08 12.26 14.30
C LYS A 53 12.65 11.89 12.94
N ILE A 54 12.87 10.60 12.70
CA ILE A 54 13.33 10.09 11.41
C ILE A 54 12.13 10.18 10.47
N THR A 55 12.23 10.95 9.41
CA THR A 55 11.21 11.10 8.36
C THR A 55 11.77 10.56 7.05
N LEU A 56 10.91 10.35 6.05
CA LEU A 56 11.38 9.95 4.73
C LEU A 56 12.37 10.97 4.12
N GLU A 57 12.18 12.27 4.41
CA GLU A 57 13.02 13.35 3.86
C GLU A 57 14.43 13.38 4.44
N ASN A 58 14.60 12.92 5.69
CA ASN A 58 15.90 12.91 6.38
C ASN A 58 16.48 11.51 6.57
N LEU A 59 15.83 10.47 6.01
CA LEU A 59 16.26 9.09 6.12
C LEU A 59 17.61 8.89 5.40
N THR A 60 18.59 8.40 6.15
CA THR A 60 19.96 8.18 5.66
C THR A 60 20.21 6.72 5.29
N GLU A 61 21.25 6.47 4.50
CA GLU A 61 21.68 5.13 4.12
C GLU A 61 22.10 4.31 5.37
N GLU A 62 22.77 4.94 6.33
CA GLU A 62 23.18 4.30 7.59
C GLU A 62 21.97 3.86 8.43
N GLN A 63 20.89 4.65 8.46
CA GLN A 63 19.64 4.28 9.13
C GLN A 63 18.97 3.11 8.42
N LEU A 64 18.92 3.11 7.09
CA LEU A 64 18.39 1.98 6.30
C LEU A 64 19.20 0.69 6.53
N LYS A 65 20.52 0.77 6.61
CA LYS A 65 21.39 -0.36 7.00
C LYS A 65 21.08 -0.85 8.41
N ALA A 66 20.85 0.07 9.34
CA ALA A 66 20.51 -0.27 10.72
C ALA A 66 19.14 -0.96 10.83
N PHE A 67 18.13 -0.49 10.11
CA PHE A 67 16.79 -1.10 10.09
C PHE A 67 16.81 -2.49 9.45
N THR A 68 17.35 -2.60 8.25
CA THR A 68 17.34 -3.85 7.47
C THR A 68 18.35 -4.88 7.96
N GLY A 69 19.42 -4.44 8.64
CA GLY A 69 20.57 -5.27 8.97
C GLY A 69 21.42 -5.66 7.75
N LEU A 70 21.25 -4.99 6.60
CA LEU A 70 21.91 -5.31 5.34
C LEU A 70 22.68 -4.12 4.77
N ASP A 71 23.84 -4.39 4.20
CA ASP A 71 24.62 -3.42 3.42
C ASP A 71 24.26 -3.57 1.94
N ALA A 72 23.35 -2.73 1.46
CA ALA A 72 22.83 -2.70 0.10
C ALA A 72 22.90 -1.28 -0.48
N ASP A 73 22.82 -1.16 -1.80
CA ASP A 73 22.74 0.13 -2.49
C ASP A 73 21.29 0.64 -2.46
N TYR A 74 20.93 1.33 -1.39
CA TYR A 74 19.56 1.83 -1.20
C TYR A 74 19.18 2.95 -2.16
N ALA A 75 20.17 3.65 -2.73
CA ALA A 75 19.91 4.74 -3.67
C ALA A 75 19.16 4.23 -4.91
N GLU A 76 19.50 3.03 -5.40
CA GLU A 76 18.82 2.41 -6.54
C GLU A 76 17.31 2.24 -6.30
N PHE A 77 16.90 1.91 -5.08
CA PHE A 77 15.49 1.76 -4.74
C PHE A 77 14.79 3.13 -4.67
N LEU A 78 15.42 4.10 -4.01
CA LEU A 78 14.82 5.41 -3.74
C LEU A 78 14.66 6.30 -4.99
N GLU A 79 15.34 5.97 -6.10
CA GLU A 79 15.15 6.62 -7.40
C GLU A 79 13.83 6.23 -8.09
N GLU A 80 13.26 5.08 -7.72
CA GLU A 80 12.05 4.53 -8.34
C GLU A 80 10.76 5.14 -7.78
N SER A 81 9.70 5.07 -8.58
CA SER A 81 8.37 5.54 -8.13
C SER A 81 7.83 4.64 -7.03
N ALA A 82 7.59 5.22 -5.85
CA ALA A 82 7.04 4.51 -4.71
C ALA A 82 5.55 4.17 -4.87
N ILE A 83 5.16 3.03 -4.31
CA ILE A 83 3.76 2.69 -4.04
C ILE A 83 3.50 3.01 -2.57
N HIS A 84 2.47 3.80 -2.30
CA HIS A 84 2.05 4.12 -0.94
C HIS A 84 0.87 3.25 -0.53
N ILE A 85 0.97 2.60 0.62
CA ILE A 85 -0.03 1.67 1.13
C ILE A 85 -0.44 2.16 2.52
N HIS A 86 -1.64 2.72 2.62
CA HIS A 86 -2.16 3.26 3.86
C HIS A 86 -2.99 2.22 4.59
N PHE A 87 -2.73 2.09 5.89
CA PHE A 87 -3.46 1.24 6.81
C PHE A 87 -4.57 2.06 7.43
N LEU A 88 -5.81 1.74 7.08
CA LEU A 88 -6.98 2.55 7.39
C LEU A 88 -7.85 1.87 8.44
N LYS A 89 -8.26 2.60 9.47
CA LYS A 89 -9.21 2.14 10.48
C LYS A 89 -10.48 2.97 10.41
N SER A 90 -11.64 2.31 10.44
CA SER A 90 -12.91 3.00 10.56
C SER A 90 -13.01 3.71 11.92
N ALA A 91 -13.47 4.95 11.87
CA ALA A 91 -13.69 5.80 13.03
C ALA A 91 -15.10 6.40 12.97
N ASP A 92 -15.59 6.92 14.09
CA ASP A 92 -16.95 7.49 14.20
C ASP A 92 -17.18 8.63 13.19
N GLU A 93 -16.13 9.37 12.81
CA GLU A 93 -16.16 10.49 11.85
C GLU A 93 -15.40 10.19 10.54
N GLY A 94 -15.33 8.93 10.11
CA GLY A 94 -14.77 8.54 8.81
C GLY A 94 -13.65 7.51 8.96
N VAL A 95 -12.46 7.85 8.47
CA VAL A 95 -11.33 6.92 8.37
C VAL A 95 -10.07 7.55 8.90
N GLU A 96 -9.35 6.80 9.73
CA GLU A 96 -8.09 7.20 10.32
C GLU A 96 -6.93 6.41 9.69
N ILE A 97 -5.86 7.10 9.30
CA ILE A 97 -4.62 6.46 8.86
C ILE A 97 -3.83 6.05 10.10
N LYS A 98 -3.64 4.74 10.26
CA LYS A 98 -2.87 4.16 11.38
C LYS A 98 -1.40 3.97 11.08
N GLY A 99 -1.05 3.94 9.80
CA GLY A 99 0.31 3.81 9.33
C GLY A 99 0.37 3.79 7.81
N THR A 100 1.56 3.98 7.27
CA THR A 100 1.82 3.90 5.84
C THR A 100 3.02 2.98 5.61
N VAL A 101 2.90 2.09 4.63
CA VAL A 101 4.05 1.39 4.07
C VAL A 101 4.35 2.01 2.71
N ILE A 102 5.59 2.45 2.53
CA ILE A 102 6.10 3.01 1.28
C ILE A 102 6.99 1.96 0.63
N VAL A 103 6.63 1.53 -0.57
CA VAL A 103 7.28 0.42 -1.27
C VAL A 103 8.03 0.94 -2.49
N PHE A 104 9.33 0.74 -2.51
CA PHE A 104 10.20 0.99 -3.65
C PHE A 104 10.59 -0.35 -4.28
N GLN A 105 10.10 -0.62 -5.49
CA GLN A 105 10.47 -1.83 -6.23
C GLN A 105 11.85 -1.62 -6.85
N GLY A 106 12.78 -2.54 -6.61
CA GLY A 106 14.10 -2.47 -7.24
C GLY A 106 14.03 -2.71 -8.75
N SER A 107 15.01 -2.19 -9.49
CA SER A 107 15.11 -2.34 -10.95
C SER A 107 15.58 -3.75 -11.39
N GLY A 108 16.01 -4.56 -10.42
CA GLY A 108 16.58 -5.90 -10.61
C GLY A 108 15.57 -6.98 -11.04
N LYS A 109 16.10 -8.14 -11.44
CA LYS A 109 15.28 -9.30 -11.88
C LYS A 109 14.58 -10.05 -10.75
N ASP A 110 14.91 -9.70 -9.51
CA ASP A 110 14.73 -10.59 -8.35
C ASP A 110 13.48 -10.23 -7.54
N SER A 111 12.63 -9.32 -8.05
CA SER A 111 11.40 -8.83 -7.40
C SER A 111 11.59 -8.23 -6.00
N THR A 112 12.83 -7.99 -5.56
CA THR A 112 13.14 -7.36 -4.29
C THR A 112 12.61 -5.93 -4.22
N ALA A 113 12.02 -5.56 -3.09
CA ALA A 113 11.59 -4.21 -2.79
C ALA A 113 12.06 -3.76 -1.41
N LEU A 114 12.28 -2.45 -1.29
CA LEU A 114 12.46 -1.76 -0.03
C LEU A 114 11.10 -1.31 0.49
N TYR A 115 10.77 -1.73 1.71
CA TYR A 115 9.57 -1.35 2.43
C TYR A 115 9.98 -0.40 3.56
N ILE A 116 9.38 0.78 3.61
CA ILE A 116 9.57 1.75 4.69
C ILE A 116 8.25 1.85 5.45
N TYR A 117 8.30 1.67 6.77
CA TYR A 117 7.14 1.68 7.66
C TYR A 117 7.09 3.02 8.38
N ASP A 118 6.00 3.75 8.21
CA ASP A 118 5.80 5.10 8.72
C ASP A 118 4.55 5.19 9.61
N ILE A 119 4.69 5.81 10.79
CA ILE A 119 3.57 6.19 11.66
C ILE A 119 3.59 7.70 11.85
N GLU A 120 2.52 8.38 11.44
CA GLU A 120 2.35 9.82 11.62
C GLU A 120 3.55 10.65 11.09
N GLY A 121 4.18 10.22 10.00
CA GLY A 121 5.35 10.87 9.40
C GLY A 121 6.69 10.51 10.04
N GLU A 122 6.74 9.52 10.93
CA GLU A 122 7.96 8.95 11.50
C GLU A 122 8.23 7.56 10.92
N VAL A 123 9.41 7.39 10.34
CA VAL A 123 9.92 6.09 9.89
C VAL A 123 10.33 5.28 11.12
N ILE A 124 9.61 4.18 11.36
CA ILE A 124 9.83 3.29 12.51
C ILE A 124 10.58 2.00 12.17
N ASP A 125 10.57 1.59 10.90
CA ASP A 125 11.21 0.36 10.42
C ASP A 125 11.45 0.44 8.89
N ALA A 126 12.39 -0.36 8.40
CA ALA A 126 12.58 -0.60 6.98
C ALA A 126 13.04 -2.04 6.69
N ARG A 127 12.56 -2.63 5.59
CA ARG A 127 12.85 -4.03 5.22
C ARG A 127 13.17 -4.17 3.74
N LEU A 128 14.07 -5.10 3.43
CA LEU A 128 14.27 -5.60 2.07
C LEU A 128 13.68 -6.99 1.98
N ASP A 129 12.70 -7.18 1.11
CA ASP A 129 12.04 -8.48 0.91
C ASP A 129 11.50 -8.60 -0.53
N GLU A 130 11.06 -9.78 -0.93
CA GLU A 130 10.40 -10.00 -2.22
C GLU A 130 9.03 -9.30 -2.26
N PHE A 131 8.75 -8.54 -3.33
CA PHE A 131 7.44 -7.94 -3.57
C PHE A 131 6.57 -8.86 -4.42
N ASN A 132 5.53 -9.38 -3.78
CA ASN A 132 4.54 -10.28 -4.41
C ASN A 132 3.20 -9.59 -4.72
N GLY A 133 3.11 -8.27 -4.53
CA GLY A 133 1.88 -7.51 -4.76
C GLY A 133 0.93 -7.37 -3.56
N SER A 134 1.29 -7.90 -2.38
CA SER A 134 0.52 -7.77 -1.14
C SER A 134 1.42 -7.40 0.04
N ILE A 135 0.84 -6.83 1.10
CA ILE A 135 1.54 -6.49 2.33
C ILE A 135 0.89 -7.27 3.47
N ALA A 136 1.71 -7.91 4.30
CA ALA A 136 1.21 -8.59 5.48
C ALA A 136 0.67 -7.55 6.50
N PRO A 137 -0.63 -7.61 6.86
CA PRO A 137 -1.15 -6.81 7.96
C PRO A 137 -0.63 -7.38 9.29
N GLY A 138 -0.43 -6.53 10.30
CA GLY A 138 -0.10 -7.00 11.65
C GLY A 138 0.85 -6.11 12.47
N TRP A 139 1.44 -5.09 11.87
CA TRP A 139 2.27 -4.12 12.60
C TRP A 139 1.44 -2.94 13.15
N VAL A 140 0.29 -2.64 12.52
CA VAL A 140 -0.76 -1.73 13.02
C VAL A 140 -2.13 -2.40 12.91
N GLU A 141 -3.06 -2.00 13.77
CA GLU A 141 -4.46 -2.43 13.71
C GLU A 141 -5.21 -1.58 12.68
N ALA A 142 -5.74 -2.22 11.64
CA ALA A 142 -6.47 -1.59 10.56
C ALA A 142 -7.66 -2.46 10.13
N ASP A 143 -8.62 -1.84 9.45
CA ASP A 143 -9.77 -2.51 8.85
C ASP A 143 -9.58 -2.67 7.33
N TYR A 144 -8.84 -1.75 6.70
CA TYR A 144 -8.59 -1.73 5.25
C TYR A 144 -7.13 -1.39 4.92
N LEU A 145 -6.71 -1.82 3.75
CA LEU A 145 -5.50 -1.35 3.08
C LEU A 145 -5.89 -0.52 1.86
N PHE A 146 -5.27 0.65 1.70
CA PHE A 146 -5.43 1.50 0.52
C PHE A 146 -4.11 1.65 -0.21
N TYR A 147 -4.04 1.10 -1.41
CA TYR A 147 -2.89 1.14 -2.31
C TYR A 147 -3.05 2.31 -3.28
N SER A 148 -2.05 3.19 -3.32
CA SER A 148 -1.96 4.30 -4.26
C SER A 148 -0.91 4.01 -5.32
N PHE A 149 -1.39 3.82 -6.55
CA PHE A 149 -0.58 3.66 -7.78
C PHE A 149 -0.66 4.93 -8.62
N SER A 150 -0.60 6.11 -7.99
CA SER A 150 -0.83 7.41 -8.64
C SER A 150 0.08 7.68 -9.85
N SER A 151 1.27 7.08 -9.91
CA SER A 151 2.17 7.12 -11.07
C SER A 151 1.61 6.42 -12.33
N MET A 152 0.50 5.68 -12.21
CA MET A 152 -0.17 4.99 -13.32
C MET A 152 -1.24 5.83 -14.02
N MET A 153 -1.41 7.11 -13.64
CA MET A 153 -2.39 8.01 -14.25
C MET A 153 -2.22 8.13 -15.77
N GLU A 154 -0.99 8.25 -16.25
CA GLU A 154 -0.70 8.39 -17.69
C GLU A 154 -1.00 7.13 -18.51
N LYS A 155 -1.20 5.99 -17.83
CA LYS A 155 -1.53 4.70 -18.47
C LYS A 155 -3.03 4.44 -18.51
N GLN A 156 -3.84 5.28 -17.85
CA GLN A 156 -5.29 5.16 -17.80
C GLN A 156 -5.93 5.41 -19.18
N PRO A 157 -7.05 4.75 -19.49
CA PRO A 157 -7.72 4.93 -20.79
C PRO A 157 -8.21 6.36 -21.00
N SER A 158 -8.10 6.85 -22.24
CA SER A 158 -8.69 8.14 -22.62
C SER A 158 -10.17 8.01 -22.97
N GLU A 159 -10.92 9.11 -22.86
CA GLU A 159 -12.31 9.19 -23.33
C GLU A 159 -12.44 8.73 -24.80
N GLU A 160 -11.54 9.21 -25.66
CA GLU A 160 -11.48 8.84 -27.09
C GLU A 160 -11.30 7.32 -27.28
N SER A 161 -10.39 6.70 -26.52
CA SER A 161 -10.10 5.26 -26.65
C SER A 161 -11.30 4.37 -26.28
N LEU A 162 -12.20 4.90 -25.45
CA LEU A 162 -13.36 4.21 -24.95
C LEU A 162 -14.67 4.58 -25.65
N ASP A 163 -14.64 5.55 -26.57
CA ASP A 163 -15.83 6.21 -27.12
C ASP A 163 -16.76 6.71 -25.99
N TYR A 164 -16.14 7.28 -24.96
CA TYR A 164 -16.82 7.77 -23.76
C TYR A 164 -17.15 9.26 -23.89
N ASP A 165 -18.37 9.60 -23.50
CA ASP A 165 -18.87 10.97 -23.39
C ASP A 165 -19.37 11.16 -21.96
N GLY A 166 -18.74 12.06 -21.21
CA GLY A 166 -19.08 12.34 -19.81
C GLY A 166 -20.55 12.77 -19.63
N GLU A 167 -21.17 13.40 -20.62
CA GLU A 167 -22.60 13.75 -20.57
C GLU A 167 -23.52 12.51 -20.59
N LYS A 168 -22.99 11.36 -21.03
CA LYS A 168 -23.70 10.07 -21.11
C LYS A 168 -23.17 9.05 -20.11
N ARG A 169 -22.55 9.50 -19.02
CA ARG A 169 -22.00 8.63 -17.97
C ARG A 169 -22.95 7.52 -17.52
N SER A 170 -24.22 7.83 -17.27
CA SER A 170 -25.19 6.82 -16.82
C SER A 170 -25.47 5.73 -17.85
N GLU A 171 -25.43 6.06 -19.15
CA GLU A 171 -25.57 5.06 -20.23
C GLU A 171 -24.32 4.18 -20.31
N TYR A 172 -23.14 4.78 -20.15
CA TYR A 172 -21.87 4.06 -20.12
C TYR A 172 -21.77 3.13 -18.91
N GLU A 173 -22.14 3.60 -17.71
CA GLU A 173 -22.21 2.77 -16.50
C GLU A 173 -23.14 1.56 -16.72
N ALA A 174 -24.34 1.78 -17.25
CA ALA A 174 -25.28 0.69 -17.54
C ALA A 174 -24.67 -0.34 -18.51
N MET A 175 -23.98 0.12 -19.57
CA MET A 175 -23.29 -0.75 -20.51
C MET A 175 -22.17 -1.57 -19.84
N LEU A 176 -21.35 -0.95 -18.99
CA LEU A 176 -20.32 -1.66 -18.24
C LEU A 176 -20.93 -2.71 -17.33
N ARG A 177 -21.96 -2.36 -16.57
CA ARG A 177 -22.63 -3.27 -15.65
C ARG A 177 -23.25 -4.47 -16.38
N GLU A 178 -24.02 -4.22 -17.43
CA GLU A 178 -24.64 -5.28 -18.25
C GLU A 178 -23.62 -6.20 -18.92
N SER A 179 -22.45 -5.69 -19.28
CA SER A 179 -21.41 -6.44 -20.00
C SER A 179 -20.46 -7.21 -19.08
N PHE A 180 -20.20 -6.71 -17.87
CA PHE A 180 -19.08 -7.16 -17.04
C PHE A 180 -19.46 -7.59 -15.62
N GLU A 181 -20.59 -7.20 -15.04
CA GLU A 181 -21.01 -7.78 -13.74
C GLU A 181 -21.20 -9.29 -13.86
N GLY A 182 -20.65 -10.04 -12.90
CA GLY A 182 -20.57 -11.50 -12.92
C GLY A 182 -19.55 -12.08 -13.90
N GLN A 183 -18.78 -11.25 -14.61
CA GLN A 183 -17.67 -11.69 -15.47
C GLN A 183 -16.33 -11.59 -14.75
N PRO A 184 -15.29 -12.31 -15.22
CA PRO A 184 -13.94 -12.14 -14.71
C PRO A 184 -13.36 -10.76 -15.03
N LEU A 185 -12.60 -10.19 -14.08
CA LEU A 185 -11.99 -8.86 -14.16
C LEU A 185 -11.12 -8.64 -15.41
N TYR A 186 -10.42 -9.68 -15.89
CA TYR A 186 -9.58 -9.56 -17.09
C TYR A 186 -10.37 -9.14 -18.34
N ARG A 187 -11.68 -9.42 -18.41
CA ARG A 187 -12.55 -8.98 -19.52
C ARG A 187 -12.73 -7.48 -19.53
N LEU A 188 -12.87 -6.88 -18.35
CA LEU A 188 -12.92 -5.44 -18.21
C LEU A 188 -11.56 -4.82 -18.54
N HIS A 189 -10.46 -5.43 -18.09
CA HIS A 189 -9.10 -5.00 -18.45
C HIS A 189 -8.86 -5.00 -19.97
N GLU A 190 -9.37 -6.00 -20.69
CA GLU A 190 -9.33 -6.03 -22.16
C GLU A 190 -10.08 -4.84 -22.79
N LYS A 191 -11.23 -4.46 -22.21
CA LYS A 191 -12.04 -3.32 -22.69
C LYS A 191 -11.37 -1.98 -22.36
N LEU A 192 -10.85 -1.83 -21.15
CA LEU A 192 -10.18 -0.60 -20.70
C LEU A 192 -8.74 -0.50 -21.22
N ASN A 193 -8.20 -1.57 -21.79
CA ASN A 193 -6.80 -1.69 -22.20
C ASN A 193 -5.81 -1.34 -21.08
N ILE A 194 -6.13 -1.74 -19.84
CA ILE A 194 -5.31 -1.49 -18.65
C ILE A 194 -5.51 -2.60 -17.62
N TYR A 195 -4.43 -2.93 -16.89
CA TYR A 195 -4.40 -3.98 -15.87
C TYR A 195 -4.06 -3.48 -14.47
N VAL A 196 -3.58 -2.24 -14.35
CA VAL A 196 -3.17 -1.65 -13.06
C VAL A 196 -4.11 -0.50 -12.74
N PRO A 197 -4.87 -0.58 -11.63
CA PRO A 197 -5.73 0.53 -11.21
C PRO A 197 -4.90 1.71 -10.71
N VAL A 198 -5.53 2.88 -10.57
CA VAL A 198 -4.92 4.03 -9.88
C VAL A 198 -4.94 3.80 -8.37
N TYR A 199 -6.05 3.23 -7.88
CA TYR A 199 -6.23 2.92 -6.47
C TYR A 199 -6.76 1.50 -6.27
N ARG A 200 -6.38 0.89 -5.16
CA ARG A 200 -7.00 -0.35 -4.69
C ARG A 200 -7.32 -0.25 -3.20
N TYR A 201 -8.52 -0.69 -2.83
CA TYR A 201 -8.90 -0.91 -1.45
C TYR A 201 -9.08 -2.40 -1.21
N GLU A 202 -8.51 -2.88 -0.12
CA GLU A 202 -8.65 -4.26 0.36
C GLU A 202 -9.25 -4.21 1.76
N SER A 203 -10.38 -4.89 1.96
CA SER A 203 -10.95 -5.09 3.30
C SER A 203 -10.22 -6.25 3.98
N LEU A 204 -9.76 -6.07 5.22
CA LEU A 204 -9.14 -7.14 5.99
C LEU A 204 -10.16 -8.13 6.57
N SER A 205 -11.45 -7.83 6.43
CA SER A 205 -12.57 -8.65 6.93
C SER A 205 -13.42 -9.30 5.84
N SER A 206 -13.21 -8.93 4.57
CA SER A 206 -13.95 -9.44 3.41
C SER A 206 -12.97 -9.91 2.33
N PRO A 207 -13.30 -10.97 1.56
CA PRO A 207 -12.49 -11.37 0.41
C PRO A 207 -12.65 -10.45 -0.81
N GLU A 208 -13.42 -9.37 -0.68
CA GLU A 208 -13.68 -8.41 -1.75
C GLU A 208 -12.62 -7.32 -1.81
N LEU A 209 -12.31 -6.92 -3.04
CA LEU A 209 -11.43 -5.82 -3.37
C LEU A 209 -12.20 -4.78 -4.17
N LEU A 210 -11.81 -3.51 -4.02
CA LEU A 210 -12.25 -2.42 -4.86
C LEU A 210 -11.04 -1.87 -5.62
N ASP A 211 -11.10 -1.97 -6.95
CA ASP A 211 -10.15 -1.30 -7.83
C ASP A 211 -10.80 -0.06 -8.44
N THR A 212 -10.08 1.06 -8.43
CA THR A 212 -10.49 2.31 -9.10
C THR A 212 -9.57 2.56 -10.29
N TYR A 213 -10.16 2.55 -11.48
CA TYR A 213 -9.54 3.01 -12.71
C TYR A 213 -10.05 4.42 -13.02
N MET A 214 -9.34 5.17 -13.85
CA MET A 214 -9.80 6.49 -14.29
C MET A 214 -9.95 6.52 -15.81
N ILE A 215 -10.90 7.30 -16.31
CA ILE A 215 -10.98 7.68 -17.71
C ILE A 215 -10.43 9.10 -17.79
N VAL A 216 -9.39 9.33 -18.59
CA VAL A 216 -8.72 10.63 -18.70
C VAL A 216 -9.23 11.43 -19.89
N SER A 217 -9.48 12.72 -19.70
CA SER A 217 -9.80 13.63 -20.81
C SER A 217 -8.53 13.96 -21.60
N GLU A 218 -8.67 14.21 -22.91
CA GLU A 218 -7.56 14.62 -23.78
C GLU A 218 -6.90 15.93 -23.31
N VAL A 219 -7.64 16.79 -22.60
CA VAL A 219 -7.14 18.09 -22.15
C VAL A 219 -6.44 17.93 -20.80
N GLY A 220 -5.14 17.70 -20.86
CA GLY A 220 -4.24 17.86 -19.70
C GLY A 220 -4.19 16.67 -18.74
N TYR A 221 -4.50 15.45 -19.19
CA TYR A 221 -4.46 14.22 -18.36
C TYR A 221 -5.26 14.36 -17.06
N THR A 222 -6.39 15.04 -17.17
CA THR A 222 -7.33 15.26 -16.07
C THR A 222 -8.27 14.06 -16.00
N ALA A 223 -8.44 13.49 -14.82
CA ALA A 223 -9.39 12.40 -14.60
C ALA A 223 -10.81 12.94 -14.86
N SER A 224 -11.50 12.39 -15.86
CA SER A 224 -12.87 12.76 -16.21
C SER A 224 -13.88 11.98 -15.37
N THR A 225 -13.63 10.69 -15.17
CA THR A 225 -14.54 9.78 -14.47
C THR A 225 -13.76 8.64 -13.84
N ASP A 226 -14.17 8.26 -12.64
CA ASP A 226 -13.64 7.09 -11.93
C ASP A 226 -14.49 5.88 -12.25
N VAL A 227 -13.87 4.78 -12.67
CA VAL A 227 -14.50 3.47 -12.87
C VAL A 227 -14.16 2.61 -11.66
N ASN A 228 -15.13 2.46 -10.75
CA ASN A 228 -14.99 1.70 -9.53
C ASN A 228 -15.51 0.28 -9.72
N VAL A 229 -14.68 -0.71 -9.39
CA VAL A 229 -14.96 -2.13 -9.65
C VAL A 229 -14.76 -2.91 -8.36
N ILE A 230 -15.84 -3.48 -7.83
CA ILE A 230 -15.81 -4.41 -6.69
C ILE A 230 -15.77 -5.83 -7.23
N TYR A 231 -14.84 -6.65 -6.76
CA TYR A 231 -14.65 -8.02 -7.21
C TYR A 231 -14.16 -8.94 -6.08
N ASP A 232 -14.49 -10.24 -6.19
CA ASP A 232 -13.97 -11.27 -5.28
C ASP A 232 -12.48 -11.54 -5.54
N ILE A 233 -11.79 -12.13 -4.56
CA ILE A 233 -10.43 -12.65 -4.71
C ILE A 233 -10.22 -13.62 -5.90
N ASP A 234 -11.28 -14.25 -6.40
CA ASP A 234 -11.22 -15.11 -7.60
C ASP A 234 -11.28 -14.32 -8.94
N GLY A 235 -11.43 -13.00 -8.85
CA GLY A 235 -11.51 -12.07 -9.97
C GLY A 235 -12.91 -11.87 -10.53
N THR A 236 -13.97 -12.42 -9.93
CA THR A 236 -15.34 -12.21 -10.41
C THR A 236 -15.85 -10.83 -10.01
N ILE A 237 -16.23 -10.02 -10.99
CA ILE A 237 -16.79 -8.69 -10.77
C ILE A 237 -18.17 -8.82 -10.12
N LYS A 238 -18.36 -8.16 -8.98
CA LYS A 238 -19.64 -8.04 -8.27
C LYS A 238 -20.43 -6.83 -8.70
N ARG A 239 -19.74 -5.70 -8.83
CA ARG A 239 -20.37 -4.42 -9.06
C ARG A 239 -19.44 -3.47 -9.78
N ILE A 240 -20.01 -2.68 -10.67
CA ILE A 240 -19.33 -1.54 -11.30
C ILE A 240 -20.19 -0.30 -11.08
N TYR A 241 -19.54 0.82 -10.76
CA TYR A 241 -20.20 2.13 -10.74
C TYR A 241 -19.21 3.23 -11.16
N LEU A 242 -19.75 4.32 -11.68
CA LEU A 242 -18.95 5.48 -12.12
C LEU A 242 -19.13 6.65 -11.16
N ASP A 243 -18.04 7.34 -10.85
CA ASP A 243 -18.07 8.54 -10.01
C ASP A 243 -17.36 9.73 -10.67
N ASP A 244 -17.68 10.94 -10.21
CA ASP A 244 -17.00 12.16 -10.65
C ASP A 244 -15.62 12.27 -9.99
N SER A 245 -14.55 12.25 -10.78
CA SER A 245 -13.17 12.37 -10.27
C SER A 245 -12.87 13.72 -9.58
N TYR A 246 -13.75 14.71 -9.75
CA TYR A 246 -13.60 16.09 -9.25
C TYR A 246 -14.50 16.47 -8.06
N GLY A 247 -15.28 15.53 -7.54
CA GLY A 247 -16.04 15.71 -6.31
C GLY A 247 -15.72 14.56 -5.35
N PRO A 248 -15.69 14.78 -4.02
CA PRO A 248 -15.94 13.65 -3.14
C PRO A 248 -17.32 13.12 -3.56
N GLY A 249 -17.33 11.95 -4.19
CA GLY A 249 -18.54 11.29 -4.59
C GLY A 249 -19.55 11.30 -3.46
N LYS A 250 -20.84 11.35 -3.79
CA LYS A 250 -21.89 11.08 -2.79
C LYS A 250 -21.80 9.65 -2.24
N GLN A 251 -20.97 8.80 -2.86
CA GLN A 251 -20.74 7.41 -2.51
C GLN A 251 -19.34 7.29 -1.91
N ASP A 252 -19.29 6.98 -0.62
CA ASP A 252 -18.06 6.62 0.07
C ASP A 252 -17.64 5.22 -0.40
N PRO A 253 -16.51 5.05 -1.11
CA PRO A 253 -16.10 3.76 -1.67
C PRO A 253 -15.89 2.70 -0.59
N LEU A 254 -15.53 3.11 0.64
CA LEU A 254 -15.37 2.20 1.77
C LEU A 254 -16.71 1.75 2.34
N LYS A 255 -17.73 2.61 2.27
CA LYS A 255 -19.11 2.22 2.64
C LYS A 255 -19.67 1.19 1.67
N GLU A 256 -19.38 1.32 0.38
CA GLU A 256 -19.82 0.35 -0.63
C GLU A 256 -19.18 -1.04 -0.42
N LEU A 257 -17.97 -1.11 0.13
CA LEU A 257 -17.33 -2.36 0.57
C LEU A 257 -17.90 -2.92 1.89
N GLN A 258 -18.56 -2.09 2.71
CA GLN A 258 -19.20 -2.52 3.96
C GLN A 258 -20.63 -3.05 3.75
N ASP A 259 -21.32 -2.54 2.72
CA ASP A 259 -22.72 -2.85 2.42
C ASP A 259 -22.91 -4.01 1.41
N GLY A 260 -21.82 -4.55 0.85
CA GLY A 260 -21.79 -5.74 -0.03
C GLY A 260 -22.04 -7.05 0.70
#